data_AF-A0A7K5ZRV3-F1
#
_entry.id   AF-A0A7K5ZRV3-F1
#
_cell.length_a   1.000
_cell.length_b   1.000
_cell.length_c   1.000
_cell.angle_alpha   90.00
_cell.angle_beta   90.00
_cell.angle_gamma   90.00
#
_symmetry.space_group_name_H-M   'P 1'
#
loop_
_entity.id
_entity.type
_entity.pdbx_description
1 polymer ?
#
loop_
_entity_poly.entity_id
_entity_poly.type
_entity_poly.pdbx_seq_one_letter_code
_entity_poly.pdbx_strand_id
1 'polypeptide(L)'
;PQDPAMAYGKWDPEPGDLIEIKRPLYQHWALYLGDGYVLNVTPVDEGAPSLLVSTVSIFTRKAKVKKQLLKDVVENNDWKVNNKYDRSRTPLPVREIIRRAESYIDMEVPYDVLSENCEHFVTMLRYGEGVSDQVS
;
A
#
# COMPACT_ATOMS: atom_id res chain seq x y z
N PRO A 1 -28.85 16.60 -11.47
CA PRO A 1 -28.24 16.86 -10.15
C PRO A 1 -28.85 15.95 -9.08
N GLN A 2 -28.14 14.88 -8.76
CA GLN A 2 -28.32 14.15 -7.51
C GLN A 2 -26.92 13.99 -6.94
N ASP A 3 -26.73 14.52 -5.74
CA ASP A 3 -25.52 14.37 -4.95
C ASP A 3 -25.69 13.07 -4.14
N PRO A 4 -25.05 11.96 -4.51
CA PRO A 4 -25.15 10.75 -3.72
C PRO A 4 -24.05 10.87 -2.68
N ALA A 5 -24.44 11.31 -1.48
CA ALA A 5 -23.85 10.74 -0.29
C ALA A 5 -23.91 9.21 -0.45
N MET A 6 -22.82 8.64 -0.95
CA MET A 6 -22.67 7.20 -1.13
C MET A 6 -22.86 6.59 0.24
N ALA A 7 -23.69 5.55 0.30
CA ALA A 7 -24.01 4.84 1.52
C ALA A 7 -22.73 4.21 2.09
N TYR A 8 -22.05 4.96 2.95
CA TYR A 8 -20.92 4.57 3.78
C TYR A 8 -21.43 3.64 4.88
N GLY A 9 -21.67 2.39 4.50
CA GLY A 9 -22.21 1.35 5.36
C GLY A 9 -21.32 0.12 5.32
N LYS A 10 -20.47 -0.03 6.33
CA LYS A 10 -19.70 -1.26 6.67
C LYS A 10 -18.51 -1.62 5.75
N TRP A 11 -18.16 -0.79 4.78
CA TRP A 11 -17.07 -1.03 3.82
C TRP A 11 -16.04 0.09 3.76
N ASP A 12 -16.13 1.06 4.68
CA ASP A 12 -15.15 2.13 4.76
C ASP A 12 -13.91 1.66 5.50
N PRO A 13 -12.72 1.94 4.93
CA PRO A 13 -11.48 1.61 5.59
C PRO A 13 -11.34 2.45 6.86
N GLU A 14 -10.84 1.81 7.91
CA GLU A 14 -10.50 2.46 9.16
C GLU A 14 -8.99 2.77 9.19
N PRO A 15 -8.54 3.85 9.84
CA PRO A 15 -7.12 4.16 9.94
C PRO A 15 -6.30 2.96 10.44
N GLY A 16 -5.25 2.62 9.69
CA GLY A 16 -4.41 1.45 9.91
C GLY A 16 -4.79 0.23 9.08
N ASP A 17 -5.93 0.22 8.39
CA ASP A 17 -6.34 -0.88 7.50
C ASP A 17 -5.40 -1.04 6.31
N LEU A 18 -5.16 -2.31 5.94
CA LEU A 18 -4.47 -2.65 4.71
C LEU A 18 -5.47 -2.67 3.55
N ILE A 19 -5.10 -2.00 2.47
CA ILE A 19 -5.90 -1.91 1.25
C ILE A 19 -5.23 -2.77 0.18
N GLU A 20 -5.94 -3.80 -0.29
CA GLU A 20 -5.53 -4.64 -1.42
C GLU A 20 -6.21 -4.10 -2.69
N ILE A 21 -5.41 -3.70 -3.67
CA ILE A 21 -5.86 -3.19 -4.97
C ILE A 21 -5.48 -4.21 -6.04
N LYS A 22 -6.47 -4.69 -6.78
CA LYS A 22 -6.30 -5.72 -7.82
C LYS A 22 -5.90 -5.06 -9.14
N ARG A 23 -4.62 -5.10 -9.51
CA ARG A 23 -4.18 -4.71 -10.86
C ARG A 23 -4.26 -5.92 -11.80
N PRO A 24 -4.31 -5.73 -13.13
CA PRO A 24 -4.37 -6.83 -14.08
C PRO A 24 -3.19 -7.82 -14.01
N LEU A 25 -2.01 -7.34 -13.61
CA LEU A 25 -0.76 -8.13 -13.62
C LEU A 25 -0.16 -8.40 -12.24
N TYR A 26 -0.62 -7.71 -11.19
CA TYR A 26 -0.11 -7.86 -9.82
C TYR A 26 -1.09 -7.27 -8.80
N GLN A 27 -0.91 -7.58 -7.52
CA GLN A 27 -1.63 -6.94 -6.43
C GLN A 27 -0.80 -5.78 -5.87
N HIS A 28 -1.43 -4.62 -5.73
CA HIS A 28 -0.83 -3.48 -5.06
C HIS A 28 -1.40 -3.34 -3.66
N TRP A 29 -0.55 -2.93 -2.72
CA TRP A 29 -0.91 -2.79 -1.31
C TRP A 29 -0.64 -1.38 -0.82
N ALA A 30 -1.58 -0.86 -0.02
CA ALA A 30 -1.49 0.43 0.61
C ALA A 30 -1.99 0.35 2.06
N LEU A 31 -1.65 1.35 2.86
CA LEU A 31 -2.09 1.48 4.25
C LEU A 31 -3.01 2.71 4.36
N TYR A 32 -4.23 2.53 4.87
CA TYR A 32 -5.16 3.64 5.04
C TYR A 32 -4.78 4.51 6.25
N LEU A 33 -4.70 5.82 6.03
CA LEU A 33 -4.30 6.80 7.04
C LEU A 33 -5.48 7.53 7.69
N GLY A 34 -6.68 7.43 7.10
CA GLY A 34 -7.82 8.28 7.45
C GLY A 34 -8.11 9.33 6.38
N ASP A 35 -9.31 9.92 6.44
CA ASP A 35 -9.76 11.04 5.59
C ASP A 35 -9.59 10.81 4.08
N GLY A 36 -9.74 9.56 3.64
CA GLY A 36 -9.57 9.19 2.23
C GLY A 36 -8.11 9.08 1.77
N TYR A 37 -7.13 9.19 2.66
CA TYR A 37 -5.71 9.08 2.34
C TYR A 37 -5.16 7.68 2.60
N VAL A 38 -4.22 7.28 1.74
CA VAL A 38 -3.40 6.09 1.91
C VAL A 38 -1.92 6.44 1.83
N LEU A 39 -1.11 5.61 2.48
CA LEU A 39 0.31 5.49 2.21
C LEU A 39 0.55 4.32 1.26
N ASN A 40 1.28 4.58 0.18
CA ASN A 40 1.68 3.57 -0.80
C ASN A 40 3.13 3.79 -1.24
N VAL A 41 3.68 2.79 -1.93
CA VAL A 41 5.04 2.81 -2.45
C VAL A 41 4.98 2.84 -3.97
N THR A 42 5.53 3.87 -4.60
CA THR A 42 5.53 4.04 -6.07
C THR A 42 6.96 4.07 -6.61
N PRO A 43 7.28 3.40 -7.72
CA PRO A 43 8.58 3.53 -8.37
C PRO A 43 8.93 4.99 -8.65
N VAL A 44 10.20 5.38 -8.48
CA VAL A 44 10.66 6.76 -8.74
C VAL A 44 10.62 7.11 -10.24
N ASP A 45 10.63 6.10 -11.12
CA ASP A 45 10.80 6.26 -12.57
C ASP A 45 9.48 6.12 -13.38
N GLU A 46 8.40 6.77 -12.93
CA GLU A 46 7.13 6.87 -13.68
C GLU A 46 7.21 7.88 -14.86
N GLY A 47 8.31 7.87 -15.61
CA GLY A 47 8.47 8.64 -16.84
C GLY A 47 8.27 7.83 -18.13
N ALA A 48 8.22 6.50 -18.05
CA ALA A 48 8.12 5.62 -19.22
C ALA A 48 6.93 4.64 -19.11
N PRO A 49 6.12 4.48 -20.16
CA PRO A 49 5.02 3.52 -20.16
C PRO A 49 5.61 2.10 -19.99
N SER A 50 5.11 1.40 -18.97
CA SER A 50 5.50 0.04 -18.59
C SER A 50 5.06 -1.03 -19.61
N LEU A 51 5.51 -0.92 -20.85
CA LEU A 51 5.31 -1.93 -21.89
C LEU A 51 6.59 -2.65 -22.33
N LEU A 52 7.73 -2.38 -21.69
CA LEU A 52 8.97 -3.10 -21.96
C LEU A 52 9.51 -3.71 -20.67
N VAL A 53 8.96 -4.87 -20.29
CA VAL A 53 9.70 -5.84 -19.48
C VAL A 53 10.86 -6.33 -20.35
N SER A 54 11.93 -5.54 -20.45
CA SER A 54 13.22 -6.01 -20.88
C SER A 54 13.90 -6.64 -19.67
N THR A 55 14.19 -7.93 -19.78
CA THR A 55 14.84 -8.85 -18.83
C THR A 55 16.25 -8.45 -18.34
N VAL A 56 16.61 -7.16 -18.40
CA VAL A 56 17.99 -6.67 -18.21
C VAL A 56 18.13 -5.64 -17.08
N SER A 57 17.05 -5.10 -16.49
CA SER A 57 17.17 -4.15 -15.37
C SER A 57 16.79 -4.76 -14.01
N ILE A 58 17.50 -5.83 -13.62
CA ILE A 58 17.68 -6.25 -12.21
C ILE A 58 18.59 -5.21 -11.50
N PHE A 59 18.36 -3.92 -11.76
CA PHE A 59 19.00 -2.81 -11.07
C PHE A 59 18.01 -2.38 -10.02
N THR A 60 18.45 -2.46 -8.76
CA THR A 60 17.82 -1.94 -7.55
C THR A 60 16.96 -0.71 -7.84
N ARG A 61 15.66 -0.94 -8.10
CA ARG A 61 14.72 0.15 -8.34
C ARG A 61 14.51 0.83 -7.00
N LYS A 62 14.62 2.15 -6.98
CA LYS A 62 14.19 2.94 -5.85
C LYS A 62 12.70 3.24 -5.99
N ALA A 63 11.98 3.16 -4.89
CA ALA A 63 10.61 3.63 -4.83
C ALA A 63 10.47 4.71 -3.77
N LYS A 64 9.55 5.63 -4.02
CA LYS A 64 9.21 6.69 -3.08
C LYS A 64 7.93 6.31 -2.35
N VAL A 65 7.94 6.45 -1.03
CA VAL A 65 6.75 6.34 -0.20
C VAL A 65 5.96 7.63 -0.33
N LYS A 66 4.67 7.53 -0.69
CA LYS A 66 3.80 8.69 -0.92
C LYS A 66 2.55 8.60 -0.07
N LYS A 67 2.03 9.77 0.31
CA LYS A 67 0.66 9.96 0.81
C LYS A 67 -0.21 10.42 -0.34
N GLN A 68 -1.22 9.64 -0.70
CA GLN A 68 -2.11 9.92 -1.83
C GLN A 68 -3.57 9.69 -1.45
N LEU A 69 -4.50 10.25 -2.22
CA LEU A 69 -5.92 9.93 -2.06
C LEU A 69 -6.16 8.50 -2.53
N LEU A 70 -6.93 7.73 -1.77
CA LEU A 70 -7.27 6.34 -2.10
C LEU A 70 -7.87 6.23 -3.51
N LYS A 71 -8.77 7.15 -3.86
CA LYS A 71 -9.39 7.20 -5.20
C LYS A 71 -8.37 7.35 -6.33
N ASP A 72 -7.28 8.08 -6.11
CA ASP A 72 -6.25 8.33 -7.12
C ASP A 72 -5.31 7.13 -7.24
N VAL A 73 -5.07 6.41 -6.13
CA VAL A 73 -4.28 5.17 -6.15
C VAL A 73 -5.09 4.04 -6.78
N VAL A 74 -6.36 3.89 -6.46
CA VAL A 74 -7.23 2.82 -6.98
C VAL A 74 -7.52 3.01 -8.47
N GLU A 75 -7.77 4.25 -8.90
CA GLU A 75 -8.26 4.60 -10.24
C GLU A 75 -9.51 3.77 -10.61
N ASN A 76 -9.44 2.95 -11.67
CA ASN A 76 -10.53 2.09 -12.15
C ASN A 76 -10.42 0.63 -11.69
N ASN A 77 -9.58 0.33 -10.69
CA ASN A 77 -9.34 -1.04 -10.26
C ASN A 77 -10.23 -1.42 -9.06
N ASP A 78 -10.52 -2.71 -8.93
CA ASP A 78 -11.18 -3.22 -7.73
C ASP A 78 -10.23 -3.16 -6.52
N TRP A 79 -10.77 -2.84 -5.36
CA TRP A 79 -10.03 -2.87 -4.09
C TRP A 79 -10.89 -3.36 -2.94
N LYS A 80 -10.23 -3.76 -1.85
CA LYS A 80 -10.89 -4.16 -0.59
C LYS A 80 -9.97 -3.89 0.60
N VAL A 81 -10.57 -3.71 1.77
CA VAL A 81 -9.84 -3.86 3.05
C VAL A 81 -9.45 -5.33 3.20
N ASN A 82 -8.18 -5.61 3.43
CA ASN A 82 -7.66 -6.94 3.67
C ASN A 82 -6.54 -6.93 4.72
N ASN A 83 -6.93 -6.93 6.00
CA ASN A 83 -6.00 -7.08 7.11
C ASN A 83 -5.50 -8.54 7.22
N LYS A 84 -4.64 -8.91 6.28
CA LYS A 84 -4.24 -10.28 5.90
C LYS A 84 -3.89 -11.19 7.08
N TYR A 85 -3.29 -10.64 8.14
CA TYR A 85 -2.76 -11.40 9.27
C TYR A 85 -3.48 -11.16 10.59
N ASP A 86 -4.60 -10.44 10.64
CA ASP A 86 -5.32 -10.16 11.91
C ASP A 86 -5.80 -11.43 12.62
N ARG A 87 -5.96 -12.55 11.89
CA ARG A 87 -6.32 -13.85 12.48
C ARG A 87 -5.17 -14.52 13.23
N SER A 88 -3.93 -14.18 12.91
CA SER A 88 -2.73 -14.84 13.45
C SER A 88 -1.76 -13.88 14.15
N ARG A 89 -1.92 -12.57 13.98
CA ARG A 89 -1.08 -11.53 14.54
C ARG A 89 -1.93 -10.37 15.07
N THR A 90 -1.56 -9.87 16.23
CA THR A 90 -2.19 -8.67 16.79
C THR A 90 -1.61 -7.44 16.08
N PRO A 91 -2.44 -6.56 15.48
CA PRO A 91 -1.94 -5.31 14.92
C PRO A 91 -1.43 -4.40 16.03
N LEU A 92 -0.50 -3.52 15.69
CA LEU A 92 -0.06 -2.45 16.58
C LEU A 92 -1.24 -1.50 16.88
N PRO A 93 -1.18 -0.73 17.98
CA PRO A 93 -2.16 0.32 18.22
C PRO A 93 -2.26 1.25 17.01
N VAL A 94 -3.47 1.62 16.58
CA VAL A 94 -3.69 2.45 15.37
C VAL A 94 -2.80 3.71 15.37
N ARG A 95 -2.70 4.39 16.51
CA ARG A 95 -1.82 5.57 16.65
C ARG A 95 -0.35 5.27 16.32
N GLU A 96 0.14 4.09 16.68
CA GLU A 96 1.51 3.66 16.37
C GLU A 96 1.66 3.34 14.88
N ILE A 97 0.68 2.66 14.29
CA ILE A 97 0.65 2.36 12.84
C ILE A 97 0.74 3.66 12.04
N ILE A 98 -0.11 4.63 12.35
CA ILE A 98 -0.14 5.93 11.67
C ILE A 98 1.17 6.69 11.89
N ARG A 99 1.67 6.75 13.13
CA ARG A 99 2.96 7.42 13.43
C ARG A 99 4.12 6.84 12.61
N ARG A 100 4.19 5.50 12.51
CA ARG A 100 5.22 4.84 11.70
C ARG A 100 5.05 5.17 10.23
N ALA A 101 3.83 5.03 9.71
CA ALA A 101 3.51 5.33 8.32
C ALA A 101 3.94 6.74 7.93
N GLU A 102 3.57 7.73 8.73
CA GLU A 102 3.94 9.13 8.48
C GLU A 102 5.45 9.37 8.49
N SER A 103 6.21 8.66 9.32
CA SER A 103 7.67 8.80 9.38
C SER A 103 8.39 8.35 8.11
N TYR A 104 7.72 7.55 7.26
CA TYR A 104 8.28 7.09 5.98
C TYR A 104 7.85 7.94 4.78
N ILE A 105 6.90 8.86 4.93
CA ILE A 105 6.45 9.69 3.80
C ILE A 105 7.65 10.45 3.21
N ASP A 106 7.70 10.49 1.88
CA ASP A 106 8.79 11.07 1.08
C ASP A 106 10.14 10.35 1.13
N MET A 107 10.29 9.27 1.91
CA MET A 107 11.50 8.46 1.90
C MET A 107 11.61 7.60 0.62
N GLU A 108 12.86 7.41 0.18
CA GLU A 108 13.19 6.39 -0.83
C GLU A 108 13.49 5.06 -0.14
N VAL A 109 12.86 3.98 -0.62
CA VAL A 109 13.09 2.61 -0.13
C VAL A 109 13.57 1.72 -1.29
N PRO A 110 14.42 0.71 -1.02
CA PRO A 110 14.75 -0.32 -2.00
C PRO A 110 13.48 -1.06 -2.47
N TYR A 111 13.33 -1.23 -3.78
CA TYR A 111 12.11 -1.73 -4.38
C TYR A 111 12.40 -2.93 -5.30
N ASP A 112 12.37 -4.10 -4.69
CA ASP A 112 12.39 -5.38 -5.36
C ASP A 112 10.94 -5.81 -5.65
N VAL A 113 10.63 -5.95 -6.93
CA VAL A 113 9.45 -6.62 -7.48
C VAL A 113 8.11 -6.25 -6.81
N LEU A 114 7.68 -5.00 -7.03
CA LEU A 114 6.32 -4.41 -7.06
C LEU A 114 5.20 -4.93 -6.12
N SER A 115 4.95 -6.23 -5.98
CA SER A 115 3.94 -6.81 -5.09
C SER A 115 4.50 -7.18 -3.73
N GLU A 116 5.67 -7.83 -3.68
CA GLU A 116 6.23 -8.31 -2.41
C GLU A 116 6.65 -7.14 -1.54
N ASN A 117 7.35 -6.15 -2.11
CA ASN A 117 7.82 -5.01 -1.32
C ASN A 117 6.68 -4.12 -0.81
N CYS A 118 5.62 -3.88 -1.59
CA CYS A 118 4.51 -3.05 -1.11
C CYS A 118 3.69 -3.78 -0.04
N GLU A 119 3.39 -5.07 -0.22
CA GLU A 119 2.70 -5.88 0.79
C GLU A 119 3.50 -5.92 2.08
N HIS A 120 4.77 -6.25 1.97
CA HIS A 120 5.69 -6.38 3.09
C HIS A 120 5.82 -5.07 3.87
N PHE A 121 5.95 -3.95 3.16
CA PHE A 121 6.10 -2.65 3.77
C PHE A 121 4.86 -2.27 4.60
N VAL A 122 3.65 -2.38 4.04
CA VAL A 122 2.43 -2.03 4.80
C VAL A 122 2.13 -3.02 5.92
N THR A 123 2.54 -4.28 5.74
CA THR A 123 2.44 -5.32 6.77
C THR A 123 3.40 -5.03 7.93
N MET A 124 4.64 -4.62 7.65
CA MET A 124 5.60 -4.16 8.67
C MET A 124 5.06 -2.94 9.44
N LEU A 125 4.39 -2.00 8.76
CA LEU A 125 3.76 -0.86 9.42
C LEU A 125 2.60 -1.27 10.35
N ARG A 126 1.74 -2.21 9.93
CA ARG A 126 0.59 -2.67 10.73
C ARG A 126 0.98 -3.57 11.90
N TYR A 127 1.93 -4.49 11.69
CA TYR A 127 2.21 -5.58 12.64
C TYR A 127 3.60 -5.53 13.27
N GLY A 128 4.53 -4.71 12.76
CA GLY A 128 5.91 -4.57 13.24
C GLY A 128 6.97 -5.40 12.48
N GLU A 129 8.24 -5.18 12.84
CA GLU A 129 9.40 -5.89 12.27
C GLU A 129 9.36 -7.37 12.70
N GLY A 130 9.20 -8.30 11.75
CA GLY A 130 9.06 -9.75 12.01
C GLY A 130 7.88 -10.42 11.31
N VAL A 131 7.16 -9.72 10.44
CA VAL A 131 6.03 -10.26 9.63
C VAL A 131 6.40 -10.43 8.16
N SER A 132 7.56 -9.93 7.81
CA SER A 132 8.31 -10.13 6.59
C SER A 132 8.73 -11.58 6.45
N ASP A 133 8.03 -12.39 5.66
CA ASP A 133 8.43 -13.78 5.33
C ASP A 133 9.68 -13.85 4.43
N GLN A 134 10.74 -13.09 4.76
CA GLN A 134 12.11 -13.43 4.38
C GLN A 134 12.64 -14.33 5.50
N VAL A 135 12.34 -15.63 5.35
CA VAL A 135 13.05 -16.70 6.04
C VAL A 135 14.54 -16.57 5.69
N SER A 136 15.40 -16.70 6.70
CA SER A 136 16.85 -16.82 6.55
C SER A 136 17.26 -18.02 5.70
#